data_AF-A0A482WRK5-F1
#
_entry.id   AF-A0A482WRK5-F1
#
_cell.length_a   1.000
_cell.length_b   1.000
_cell.length_c   1.000
_cell.angle_alpha   90.00
_cell.angle_beta   90.00
_cell.angle_gamma   90.00
#
_symmetry.space_group_name_H-M   'P 1'
#
loop_
_entity.id
_entity.type
_entity.pdbx_description
1 polymer ?
#
loop_
_entity_poly.entity_id
_entity_poly.type
_entity_poly.pdbx_seq_one_letter_code
_entity_poly.pdbx_strand_id
1 'polypeptide(L)'
;MDFTAPFRSLLPVSGWVAKVYLTMTVVLQVDLAWCLIVEWPQFTQRLLTLKEINFSVFGLVGCLAVEEAHRLLDYAEAHAQRCRGMNATREEIAVLAERDSVVKSLGRTVEILFTSFQVFFGFTPLAAMLLRILLNPRTPSRLPSVLHIYYPQIYPLNTLTARIVINTLSFFWYYKLVNFWKLNAKSLFVTFQCLVTDIQLLCCAFEIMSARKSGISDKELRKFLNSAAIDHQRICE
;
A
#
# COMPACT_ATOMS: atom_id res chain seq x y z
N MET A 1 -17.54 0.48 17.49
CA MET A 1 -16.47 1.18 16.74
C MET A 1 -16.34 0.54 15.38
N ASP A 2 -16.35 1.29 14.30
CA ASP A 2 -16.33 0.72 12.95
C ASP A 2 -14.87 0.37 12.59
N PHE A 3 -14.56 -0.94 12.54
CA PHE A 3 -13.18 -1.48 12.50
C PHE A 3 -12.45 -1.06 11.22
N THR A 4 -13.21 -0.79 10.16
CA THR A 4 -12.72 -0.39 8.85
C THR A 4 -13.11 1.03 8.43
N ALA A 5 -13.82 1.81 9.27
CA ALA A 5 -14.13 3.21 8.98
C ALA A 5 -12.91 4.08 8.64
N PRO A 6 -11.74 3.98 9.33
CA PRO A 6 -10.54 4.70 8.90
C PRO A 6 -9.92 4.15 7.59
N PHE A 7 -10.49 3.08 7.01
CA PHE A 7 -9.97 2.36 5.85
C PHE A 7 -10.87 2.52 4.61
N ARG A 8 -12.19 2.75 4.80
CA ARG A 8 -13.16 3.06 3.72
C ARG A 8 -12.93 4.41 3.03
N SER A 9 -12.19 5.34 3.63
CA SER A 9 -11.87 6.63 2.98
C SER A 9 -10.83 6.53 1.86
N LEU A 10 -10.15 5.39 1.71
CA LEU A 10 -9.18 5.12 0.65
C LEU A 10 -9.81 4.48 -0.61
N LEU A 11 -11.13 4.32 -0.63
CA LEU A 11 -11.83 3.20 -1.27
C LEU A 11 -12.73 3.59 -2.46
N PRO A 12 -12.34 4.57 -3.29
CA PRO A 12 -12.51 4.27 -4.70
C PRO A 12 -11.23 4.61 -5.45
N VAL A 13 -10.35 3.61 -5.57
CA VAL A 13 -9.67 3.46 -6.85
C VAL A 13 -10.77 3.03 -7.82
N SER A 14 -11.51 4.01 -8.36
CA SER A 14 -12.42 3.70 -9.47
C SER A 14 -11.59 3.04 -10.55
N GLY A 15 -12.12 2.01 -11.23
CA GLY A 15 -11.35 1.31 -12.27
C GLY A 15 -10.76 2.26 -13.33
N TRP A 16 -11.35 3.46 -13.47
CA TRP A 16 -10.79 4.55 -14.26
C TRP A 16 -9.48 5.14 -13.72
N VAL A 17 -9.34 5.36 -12.41
CA VAL A 17 -8.09 5.86 -11.80
C VAL A 17 -6.95 4.87 -12.01
N ALA A 18 -7.21 3.56 -11.86
CA ALA A 18 -6.22 2.53 -12.17
C ALA A 18 -5.82 2.55 -13.65
N LYS A 19 -6.79 2.66 -14.57
CA LYS A 19 -6.51 2.79 -16.02
C LYS A 19 -5.67 4.02 -16.35
N VAL A 20 -5.97 5.18 -15.76
CA VAL A 20 -5.19 6.41 -15.95
C VAL A 20 -3.76 6.20 -15.44
N TYR A 21 -3.61 5.64 -14.25
CA TYR A 21 -2.29 5.35 -13.69
C TYR A 21 -1.49 4.37 -14.55
N LEU A 22 -2.10 3.28 -15.02
CA LEU A 22 -1.45 2.32 -15.91
C LEU A 22 -1.04 2.97 -17.23
N THR A 23 -1.90 3.81 -17.81
CA THR A 23 -1.59 4.55 -19.04
C THR A 23 -0.40 5.47 -18.84
N MET A 24 -0.39 6.25 -17.76
CA MET A 24 0.75 7.11 -17.40
C MET A 24 2.02 6.29 -17.18
N THR A 25 1.91 5.11 -16.56
CA THR A 25 3.06 4.24 -16.32
C THR A 25 3.64 3.67 -17.62
N VAL A 26 2.79 3.28 -18.57
CA VAL A 26 3.24 2.82 -19.90
C VAL A 26 3.96 3.95 -20.63
N VAL A 27 3.39 5.16 -20.64
CA VAL A 27 4.04 6.33 -21.24
C VAL A 27 5.40 6.61 -20.59
N LEU A 28 5.47 6.54 -19.25
CA LEU A 28 6.70 6.71 -18.49
C LEU A 28 7.73 5.61 -18.82
N GLN A 29 7.33 4.35 -18.95
CA GLN A 29 8.23 3.25 -19.30
C GLN A 29 8.80 3.40 -20.71
N VAL A 30 7.98 3.83 -21.68
CA VAL A 30 8.45 4.11 -23.04
C VAL A 30 9.46 5.26 -23.04
N ASP A 31 9.18 6.34 -22.29
CA ASP A 31 10.12 7.45 -22.11
C ASP A 31 11.43 6.94 -21.50
N LEU A 32 11.39 6.26 -20.35
CA LEU A 32 12.57 5.74 -19.65
C LEU A 32 13.39 4.75 -20.50
N ALA A 33 12.74 3.90 -21.28
CA ALA A 33 13.43 3.01 -22.22
C ALA A 33 14.17 3.81 -23.30
N TRP A 34 13.56 4.89 -23.80
CA TRP A 34 14.21 5.81 -24.73
C TRP A 34 15.38 6.57 -24.06
N CYS A 35 15.22 7.07 -22.83
CA CYS A 35 16.29 7.68 -22.04
C CYS A 35 17.49 6.76 -21.94
N LEU A 36 17.24 5.48 -21.65
CA LEU A 36 18.28 4.48 -21.45
C LEU A 36 19.11 4.29 -22.72
N ILE A 37 18.48 4.34 -23.90
CA ILE A 37 19.17 4.21 -25.19
C ILE A 37 20.00 5.47 -25.49
N VAL A 38 19.42 6.66 -25.31
CA VAL A 38 20.07 7.93 -25.66
C VAL A 38 21.21 8.28 -24.69
N GLU A 39 21.00 8.07 -23.40
CA GLU A 39 21.96 8.43 -22.35
C GLU A 39 22.87 7.27 -21.94
N TRP A 40 22.82 6.15 -22.68
CA TRP A 40 23.63 4.96 -22.45
C TRP A 40 25.13 5.22 -22.17
N PRO A 41 25.79 6.17 -22.87
CA PRO A 41 27.20 6.46 -22.63
C PRO A 41 27.49 7.09 -21.26
N GLN A 42 26.49 7.71 -20.61
CA GLN A 42 26.66 8.40 -19.34
C GLN A 42 26.27 7.49 -18.17
N PHE A 43 27.28 6.97 -17.46
CA PHE A 43 27.09 6.01 -16.37
C PHE A 43 26.04 6.44 -15.33
N THR A 44 26.14 7.69 -14.85
CA THR A 44 25.24 8.21 -13.80
C THR A 44 23.79 8.28 -14.27
N GLN A 45 23.55 8.75 -15.50
CA GLN A 45 22.18 8.86 -16.03
C GLN A 45 21.57 7.50 -16.32
N ARG A 46 22.38 6.56 -16.81
CA ARG A 46 21.97 5.16 -16.97
C ARG A 46 21.52 4.55 -15.65
N LEU A 47 22.29 4.75 -14.57
CA LEU A 47 21.94 4.22 -13.26
C LEU A 47 20.65 4.84 -12.72
N LEU A 48 20.46 6.15 -12.89
CA LEU A 48 19.22 6.85 -12.49
C LEU A 48 18.02 6.32 -13.29
N THR A 49 18.16 6.17 -14.60
CA THR A 49 17.09 5.64 -15.46
C THR A 49 16.71 4.21 -15.07
N LEU A 50 17.68 3.33 -14.81
CA LEU A 50 17.41 1.96 -14.34
C LEU A 50 16.70 1.95 -12.98
N LYS A 51 17.06 2.86 -12.07
CA LYS A 51 16.34 3.04 -10.81
C LYS A 51 14.88 3.43 -11.06
N GLU A 52 14.60 4.36 -11.96
CA GLU A 52 13.23 4.79 -12.25
C GLU A 52 12.41 3.69 -12.95
N ILE A 53 13.03 2.88 -13.82
CA ILE A 53 12.39 1.69 -14.42
C ILE A 53 12.00 0.70 -13.32
N ASN A 54 12.91 0.37 -12.42
CA ASN A 54 12.63 -0.53 -11.30
C ASN A 54 11.53 0.05 -10.38
N PHE A 55 11.59 1.35 -10.11
CA PHE A 55 10.63 2.02 -9.27
C PHE A 55 9.22 2.06 -9.89
N SER A 56 9.13 2.25 -11.20
CA SER A 56 7.85 2.21 -11.93
C SER A 56 7.31 0.78 -12.10
N VAL A 57 8.15 -0.24 -12.25
CA VAL A 57 7.73 -1.65 -12.17
C VAL A 57 7.20 -1.97 -10.77
N PHE A 58 7.89 -1.52 -9.71
CA PHE A 58 7.40 -1.63 -8.33
C PHE A 58 6.05 -0.94 -8.14
N GLY A 59 5.85 0.21 -8.79
CA GLY A 59 4.57 0.91 -8.85
C GLY A 59 3.46 0.13 -9.56
N LEU A 60 3.79 -0.63 -10.62
CA LEU A 60 2.83 -1.50 -11.31
C LEU A 60 2.37 -2.64 -10.41
N VAL A 61 3.30 -3.32 -9.74
CA VAL A 61 2.98 -4.40 -8.80
C VAL A 61 2.04 -3.91 -7.71
N GLY A 62 2.33 -2.74 -7.13
CA GLY A 62 1.46 -2.12 -6.13
C GLY A 62 0.05 -1.83 -6.66
N CYS A 63 -0.08 -1.37 -7.90
CA CYS A 63 -1.39 -1.12 -8.54
C CYS A 63 -2.16 -2.41 -8.83
N LEU A 64 -1.48 -3.47 -9.27
CA LEU A 64 -2.12 -4.75 -9.59
C LEU A 64 -2.64 -5.44 -8.32
N ALA A 65 -1.90 -5.37 -7.21
CA ALA A 65 -2.28 -5.97 -5.93
C ALA A 65 -3.44 -5.25 -5.20
N VAL A 66 -3.95 -4.15 -5.75
CA VAL A 66 -5.03 -3.36 -5.13
C VAL A 66 -6.30 -4.19 -4.94
N GLU A 67 -6.64 -5.07 -5.89
CA GLU A 67 -7.86 -5.88 -5.79
C GLU A 67 -7.76 -6.88 -4.62
N GLU A 68 -6.63 -7.56 -4.51
CA GLU A 68 -6.29 -8.50 -3.45
C GLU A 68 -6.26 -7.79 -2.10
N ALA A 69 -5.71 -6.57 -2.05
CA ALA A 69 -5.74 -5.76 -0.83
C ALA A 69 -7.16 -5.43 -0.36
N HIS A 70 -8.10 -5.19 -1.28
CA HIS A 70 -9.51 -5.01 -0.92
C HIS A 70 -10.12 -6.31 -0.38
N ARG A 71 -9.89 -7.45 -1.05
CA ARG A 71 -10.37 -8.75 -0.57
C ARG A 71 -9.85 -9.08 0.84
N LEU A 72 -8.59 -8.77 1.11
CA LEU A 72 -7.98 -8.93 2.43
C LEU A 72 -8.60 -8.03 3.50
N LEU A 73 -8.98 -6.80 3.14
CA LEU A 73 -9.70 -5.89 4.04
C LEU A 73 -11.14 -6.34 4.29
N ASP A 74 -11.83 -6.84 3.26
CA ASP A 74 -13.18 -7.40 3.40
C ASP A 74 -13.17 -8.63 4.31
N TYR A 75 -12.15 -9.48 4.18
CA TYR A 75 -11.89 -10.58 5.12
C TYR A 75 -11.72 -10.08 6.55
N ALA A 76 -10.87 -9.07 6.77
CA ALA A 76 -10.64 -8.51 8.10
C ALA A 76 -11.90 -7.88 8.70
N GLU A 77 -12.75 -7.26 7.88
CA GLU A 77 -14.03 -6.73 8.32
C GLU A 77 -14.98 -7.85 8.74
N ALA A 78 -15.12 -8.89 7.91
CA ALA A 78 -15.93 -10.06 8.22
C ALA A 78 -15.43 -10.79 9.49
N HIS A 79 -14.12 -10.90 9.66
CA HIS A 79 -13.48 -11.43 10.86
C HIS A 79 -13.86 -10.63 12.11
N ALA A 80 -13.69 -9.31 12.05
CA ALA A 80 -14.03 -8.43 13.17
C ALA A 80 -15.53 -8.48 13.53
N GLN A 81 -16.41 -8.58 12.53
CA GLN A 81 -17.85 -8.75 12.75
C GLN A 81 -18.17 -10.09 13.42
N ARG A 82 -17.55 -11.19 12.96
CA ARG A 82 -17.71 -12.52 13.55
C ARG A 82 -17.32 -12.53 15.02
N CYS A 83 -16.17 -11.95 15.37
CA CYS A 83 -15.70 -11.89 16.75
C CYS A 83 -16.63 -11.11 17.68
N ARG A 84 -17.35 -10.09 17.18
CA ARG A 84 -18.31 -9.33 17.98
C ARG A 84 -19.58 -10.10 18.33
N GLY A 85 -19.96 -11.06 17.49
CA GLY A 85 -21.13 -11.90 17.70
C GLY A 85 -20.90 -13.10 18.63
N MET A 86 -19.65 -13.33 19.07
CA MET A 86 -19.32 -14.46 19.94
C MET A 86 -19.58 -14.14 21.41
N ASN A 87 -20.13 -15.12 22.14
CA ASN A 87 -20.14 -15.12 23.59
C ASN A 87 -18.73 -15.45 24.10
N ALA A 88 -17.86 -14.44 24.11
CA ALA A 88 -16.45 -14.58 24.44
C ALA A 88 -16.21 -14.64 25.96
N THR A 89 -15.28 -15.50 26.36
CA THR A 89 -14.71 -15.54 27.71
C THR A 89 -13.82 -14.31 27.98
N ARG A 90 -13.46 -14.09 29.24
CA ARG A 90 -12.63 -12.94 29.64
C ARG A 90 -11.24 -12.94 28.95
N GLU A 91 -10.66 -14.12 28.74
CA GLU A 91 -9.37 -14.29 28.07
C GLU A 91 -9.48 -13.97 26.58
N GLU A 92 -10.52 -14.48 25.91
CA GLU A 92 -10.79 -14.17 24.50
C GLU A 92 -11.06 -12.67 24.28
N ILE A 93 -11.77 -12.01 25.20
CA ILE A 93 -11.98 -10.55 25.16
C ILE A 93 -10.64 -9.80 25.26
N ALA A 94 -9.72 -10.25 26.12
CA ALA A 94 -8.41 -9.63 26.26
C ALA A 94 -7.59 -9.75 24.96
N VAL A 95 -7.60 -10.93 24.32
CA VAL A 95 -6.96 -11.17 23.02
C VAL A 95 -7.54 -10.23 21.95
N LEU A 96 -8.87 -10.12 21.87
CA LEU A 96 -9.52 -9.22 20.90
C LEU A 96 -9.20 -7.74 21.16
N ALA A 97 -9.12 -7.32 22.43
CA ALA A 97 -8.74 -5.96 22.79
C ALA A 97 -7.27 -5.64 22.44
N GLU A 98 -6.37 -6.61 22.64
CA GLU A 98 -4.97 -6.49 22.24
C GLU A 98 -4.83 -6.34 20.72
N ARG A 99 -5.50 -7.19 19.94
CA ARG A 99 -5.58 -7.08 18.48
C ARG A 99 -6.01 -5.69 18.06
N ASP A 100 -7.11 -5.18 18.60
CA ASP A 100 -7.67 -3.87 18.23
C ASP A 100 -6.68 -2.73 18.53
N SER A 101 -5.96 -2.82 19.64
CA SER A 101 -4.89 -1.89 20.00
C SER A 101 -3.72 -1.93 19.01
N VAL A 102 -3.26 -3.14 18.67
CA VAL A 102 -2.15 -3.36 17.72
C VAL A 102 -2.54 -2.87 16.32
N VAL A 103 -3.71 -3.23 15.82
CA VAL A 103 -4.23 -2.79 14.52
C VAL A 103 -4.32 -1.27 14.44
N LYS A 104 -4.80 -0.61 15.51
CA LYS A 104 -4.86 0.86 15.58
C LYS A 104 -3.47 1.49 15.57
N SER A 105 -2.52 0.91 16.31
CA SER A 105 -1.13 1.37 16.35
C SER A 105 -0.45 1.24 14.98
N LEU A 106 -0.52 0.06 14.37
CA LEU A 106 0.02 -0.22 13.03
C LEU A 106 -0.63 0.67 11.98
N GLY A 107 -1.94 0.85 12.02
CA GLY A 107 -2.65 1.74 11.10
C GLY A 107 -2.14 3.17 11.16
N ARG A 108 -1.84 3.68 12.36
CA ARG A 108 -1.22 5.00 12.54
C ARG A 108 0.21 5.04 12.01
N THR A 109 1.02 4.03 12.29
CA THR A 109 2.41 3.93 11.83
C THR A 109 2.49 3.91 10.30
N VAL A 110 1.64 3.12 9.64
CA VAL A 110 1.54 3.06 8.18
C VAL A 110 1.14 4.43 7.62
N GLU A 111 0.15 5.10 8.21
CA GLU A 111 -0.28 6.42 7.73
C GLU A 111 0.85 7.45 7.83
N ILE A 112 1.57 7.49 8.96
CA ILE A 112 2.70 8.41 9.16
C ILE A 112 3.80 8.11 8.13
N LEU A 113 4.19 6.84 7.98
CA LEU A 113 5.27 6.43 7.09
C LEU A 113 4.99 6.81 5.63
N PHE A 114 3.82 6.42 5.12
CA PHE A 114 3.46 6.67 3.73
C PHE A 114 3.14 8.15 3.46
N THR A 115 2.59 8.88 4.43
CA THR A 115 2.44 10.35 4.33
C THR A 115 3.81 11.04 4.29
N SER A 116 4.76 10.56 5.10
CA SER A 116 6.13 11.07 5.08
C SER A 116 6.77 10.86 3.71
N PHE A 117 6.59 9.69 3.09
CA PHE A 117 7.05 9.46 1.71
C PHE A 117 6.42 10.43 0.70
N GLN A 118 5.10 10.66 0.77
CA GLN A 118 4.43 11.64 -0.10
C GLN A 118 5.00 13.06 0.06
N VAL A 119 5.26 13.48 1.30
CA VAL A 119 5.80 14.81 1.58
C VAL A 119 7.26 14.91 1.10
N PHE A 120 8.14 14.03 1.56
CA PHE A 120 9.58 14.15 1.32
C PHE A 120 9.98 13.87 -0.12
N PHE A 121 9.38 12.88 -0.77
CA PHE A 121 9.78 12.45 -2.12
C PHE A 121 8.85 12.94 -3.23
N GLY A 122 7.62 13.34 -2.90
CA GLY A 122 6.68 13.91 -3.86
C GLY A 122 6.60 15.44 -3.76
N PHE A 123 6.15 15.95 -2.62
CA PHE A 123 5.82 17.36 -2.46
C PHE A 123 7.06 18.25 -2.36
N THR A 124 8.08 17.87 -1.60
CA THR A 124 9.30 18.66 -1.42
C THR A 124 10.01 18.99 -2.74
N PRO A 125 10.25 18.04 -3.68
CA PRO A 125 10.84 18.38 -4.98
C PRO A 125 9.97 19.36 -5.78
N LEU A 126 8.64 19.17 -5.77
CA LEU A 126 7.71 20.04 -6.48
C LEU A 126 7.71 21.47 -5.90
N ALA A 127 7.66 21.58 -4.57
CA ALA A 127 7.72 22.86 -3.86
C ALA A 127 9.07 23.55 -4.09
N ALA A 128 10.18 22.81 -4.05
CA ALA A 128 11.52 23.33 -4.31
C ALA A 128 11.67 23.82 -5.76
N MET A 129 11.07 23.11 -6.73
CA MET A 129 11.01 23.56 -8.12
C MET A 129 10.23 24.88 -8.25
N LEU A 130 9.01 24.96 -7.71
CA LEU A 130 8.19 26.17 -7.76
C LEU A 130 8.87 27.36 -7.08
N LEU A 131 9.49 27.14 -5.91
CA LEU A 131 10.24 28.16 -5.19
C LEU A 131 11.42 28.68 -6.02
N ARG A 132 12.18 27.79 -6.67
CA ARG A 132 13.29 28.21 -7.55
C ARG A 132 12.81 29.02 -8.74
N ILE A 133 11.68 28.65 -9.34
CA ILE A 133 11.08 29.39 -10.46
C ILE A 133 10.65 30.79 -10.01
N LEU A 134 10.03 30.90 -8.83
CA LEU A 134 9.62 32.18 -8.26
C LEU A 134 10.81 33.09 -7.94
N LEU A 135 11.89 32.53 -7.38
CA LEU A 135 13.08 33.30 -6.98
C LEU A 135 13.97 33.69 -8.16
N ASN A 136 14.10 32.84 -9.19
CA ASN A 136 14.98 33.07 -10.34
C ASN A 136 14.35 32.56 -11.65
N PRO A 137 13.44 33.33 -12.27
CA PRO A 137 12.72 32.91 -13.47
C PRO A 137 13.61 32.83 -14.73
N ARG A 138 14.83 33.41 -14.70
CA ARG A 138 15.70 33.58 -15.87
C ARG A 138 16.76 32.48 -16.07
N THR A 139 16.97 31.60 -15.09
CA THR A 139 17.99 30.54 -15.14
C THR A 139 17.43 29.19 -14.67
N PRO A 140 16.68 28.47 -15.54
CA PRO A 140 16.11 27.16 -15.19
C PRO A 140 17.13 26.02 -15.37
N SER A 141 18.41 26.25 -15.03
CA SER A 141 19.41 25.19 -15.11
C SER A 141 19.23 24.23 -13.92
N ARG A 142 18.75 23.01 -14.23
CA ARG A 142 18.54 21.89 -13.30
C ARG A 142 17.53 22.20 -12.17
N LEU A 143 16.26 22.16 -12.53
CA LEU A 143 15.16 22.13 -11.57
C LEU A 143 15.10 20.77 -10.87
N PRO A 144 14.83 20.71 -9.55
CA PRO A 144 14.50 19.47 -8.87
C PRO A 144 13.31 18.80 -9.56
N SER A 145 13.35 17.48 -9.71
CA SER A 145 12.25 16.71 -10.28
C SER A 145 11.82 15.59 -9.35
N VAL A 146 10.54 15.24 -9.41
CA VAL A 146 9.97 14.14 -8.63
C VAL A 146 10.49 12.79 -9.14
N LEU A 147 10.58 12.66 -10.47
CA LEU A 147 11.15 11.52 -11.17
C LEU A 147 12.25 12.02 -12.10
N HIS A 148 13.25 11.17 -12.35
CA HIS A 148 14.18 11.40 -13.43
C HIS A 148 13.50 11.07 -14.77
N ILE A 149 13.09 12.11 -15.51
CA ILE A 149 12.44 12.02 -16.82
C ILE A 149 13.34 12.73 -17.83
N TYR A 150 13.46 12.18 -19.02
CA TYR A 150 14.29 12.77 -20.05
C TYR A 150 13.61 14.00 -20.65
N TYR A 151 14.37 15.08 -20.73
CA TYR A 151 13.99 16.28 -21.45
C TYR A 151 14.98 16.44 -22.60
N PRO A 152 14.61 16.08 -23.84
CA PRO A 152 15.51 16.30 -24.96
C PRO A 152 15.76 17.80 -25.12
N GLN A 153 17.03 18.19 -25.11
CA GLN A 153 17.45 19.61 -25.16
C GLN A 153 17.03 20.32 -26.46
N ILE A 154 16.64 19.55 -27.48
CA ILE A 154 16.39 20.01 -28.86
C ILE A 154 14.90 20.34 -29.08
N TYR A 155 13.99 19.95 -28.19
CA TYR A 155 12.54 20.11 -28.39
C TYR A 155 11.95 21.36 -27.69
N PRO A 156 10.85 21.93 -28.22
CA PRO A 156 10.08 23.01 -27.58
C PRO A 156 9.42 22.59 -26.24
N LEU A 157 9.48 21.31 -25.89
CA LEU A 157 9.13 20.76 -24.57
C LEU A 157 10.07 21.23 -23.44
N ASN A 158 11.18 21.89 -23.77
CA ASN A 158 12.04 22.54 -22.78
C ASN A 158 11.47 23.87 -22.23
N THR A 159 10.21 24.21 -22.56
CA THR A 159 9.53 25.36 -21.97
C THR A 159 9.29 25.17 -20.48
N LEU A 160 9.34 26.28 -19.72
CA LEU A 160 9.06 26.29 -18.28
C LEU A 160 7.70 25.65 -17.96
N THR A 161 6.68 25.95 -18.77
CA THR A 161 5.32 25.40 -18.63
C THR A 161 5.30 23.89 -18.77
N ALA A 162 5.97 23.33 -19.78
CA ALA A 162 6.02 21.88 -19.96
C ALA A 162 6.71 21.17 -18.78
N ARG A 163 7.80 21.75 -18.25
CA ARG A 163 8.49 21.23 -17.05
C ARG A 163 7.60 21.22 -15.81
N ILE A 164 6.77 22.26 -15.61
CA ILE A 164 5.80 22.31 -14.51
C ILE A 164 4.75 21.20 -14.71
N VAL A 165 4.15 21.11 -15.90
CA VAL A 165 3.11 20.11 -16.19
C VAL A 165 3.63 18.69 -15.96
N ILE A 166 4.81 18.35 -16.51
CA ILE A 166 5.40 17.01 -16.37
C ILE A 166 5.72 16.70 -14.90
N ASN A 167 6.26 17.66 -14.14
CA ASN A 167 6.52 17.44 -12.71
C ASN A 167 5.23 17.31 -11.89
N THR A 168 4.18 18.04 -12.22
CA THR A 168 2.86 17.87 -11.58
C THR A 168 2.26 16.50 -11.91
N LEU A 169 2.35 16.05 -13.16
CA LEU A 169 1.92 14.70 -13.55
C LEU A 169 2.75 13.62 -12.85
N SER A 170 4.06 13.81 -12.75
CA SER A 170 4.98 12.91 -12.02
C SER A 170 4.62 12.84 -10.54
N PHE A 171 4.31 13.99 -9.93
CA PHE A 171 3.81 14.05 -8.55
C PHE A 171 2.51 13.28 -8.39
N PHE A 172 1.54 13.46 -9.30
CA PHE A 172 0.28 12.72 -9.26
C PHE A 172 0.48 11.21 -9.38
N TRP A 173 1.34 10.79 -10.31
CA TRP A 173 1.71 9.39 -10.49
C TRP A 173 2.36 8.83 -9.22
N TYR A 174 3.36 9.53 -8.67
CA TYR A 174 4.05 9.13 -7.44
C TYR A 174 3.09 9.05 -6.25
N TYR A 175 2.22 10.05 -6.10
CA TYR A 175 1.20 10.09 -5.06
C TYR A 175 0.28 8.86 -5.13
N LYS A 176 -0.12 8.44 -6.33
CA LYS A 176 -0.92 7.23 -6.52
C LYS A 176 -0.14 5.96 -6.21
N LEU A 177 1.11 5.84 -6.67
CA LEU A 177 2.00 4.74 -6.32
C LEU A 177 2.07 4.55 -4.80
N VAL A 178 2.34 5.62 -4.06
CA VAL A 178 2.48 5.56 -2.60
C VAL A 178 1.15 5.18 -1.93
N ASN A 179 0.01 5.65 -2.45
CA ASN A 179 -1.30 5.24 -1.92
C ASN A 179 -1.64 3.78 -2.19
N PHE A 180 -1.28 3.22 -3.35
CA PHE A 180 -1.45 1.80 -3.60
C PHE A 180 -0.65 0.97 -2.62
N TRP A 181 0.63 1.30 -2.43
CA TRP A 181 1.46 0.60 -1.44
C TRP A 181 1.00 0.81 0.00
N LYS A 182 0.46 1.98 0.33
CA LYS A 182 -0.17 2.24 1.63
C LYS A 182 -1.35 1.28 1.87
N LEU A 183 -2.21 1.11 0.88
CA LEU A 183 -3.36 0.21 0.95
C LEU A 183 -2.89 -1.25 1.10
N ASN A 184 -1.96 -1.70 0.26
CA ASN A 184 -1.40 -3.06 0.30
C ASN A 184 -0.73 -3.38 1.63
N ALA A 185 0.12 -2.48 2.14
CA ALA A 185 0.79 -2.68 3.43
C ALA A 185 -0.25 -2.81 4.55
N LYS A 186 -1.25 -1.93 4.54
CA LYS A 186 -2.31 -1.89 5.54
C LYS A 186 -3.16 -3.16 5.52
N SER A 187 -3.62 -3.60 4.35
CA SER A 187 -4.42 -4.82 4.22
C SER A 187 -3.65 -6.03 4.74
N LEU A 188 -2.40 -6.20 4.30
CA LEU A 188 -1.53 -7.29 4.76
C LEU A 188 -1.38 -7.29 6.30
N PHE A 189 -1.01 -6.17 6.90
CA PHE A 189 -0.81 -6.11 8.35
C PHE A 189 -2.09 -6.42 9.14
N VAL A 190 -3.24 -5.89 8.70
CA VAL A 190 -4.52 -6.15 9.37
C VAL A 190 -4.88 -7.63 9.26
N THR A 191 -4.76 -8.23 8.07
CA THR A 191 -5.09 -9.65 7.88
C THR A 191 -4.14 -10.57 8.65
N PHE A 192 -2.84 -10.25 8.71
CA PHE A 192 -1.90 -10.97 9.57
C PHE A 192 -2.28 -10.89 11.05
N GLN A 193 -2.78 -9.74 11.52
CA GLN A 193 -3.26 -9.62 12.90
C GLN A 193 -4.54 -10.41 13.15
N CYS A 194 -5.46 -10.47 12.18
CA CYS A 194 -6.61 -11.38 12.25
C CYS A 194 -6.15 -12.85 12.38
N LEU A 195 -5.17 -13.25 11.57
CA LEU A 195 -4.60 -14.60 11.63
C LEU A 195 -3.96 -14.90 13.00
N VAL A 196 -3.12 -14.01 13.51
CA VAL A 196 -2.51 -14.17 14.85
C VAL A 196 -3.58 -14.29 15.91
N THR A 197 -4.65 -13.50 15.80
CA THR A 197 -5.80 -13.55 16.71
C THR A 197 -6.50 -14.91 16.66
N ASP A 198 -6.75 -15.46 15.47
CA ASP A 198 -7.39 -16.77 15.32
C ASP A 198 -6.56 -17.89 15.97
N ILE A 199 -5.23 -17.83 15.81
CA ILE A 199 -4.31 -18.76 16.46
C ILE A 199 -4.37 -18.62 17.99
N GLN A 200 -4.38 -17.39 18.51
CA GLN A 200 -4.46 -17.14 19.95
C GLN A 200 -5.80 -17.61 20.53
N LEU A 201 -6.92 -17.34 19.86
CA LEU A 201 -8.23 -17.82 20.27
C LEU A 201 -8.31 -19.34 20.24
N LEU A 202 -7.72 -19.99 19.23
CA LEU A 202 -7.61 -21.44 19.17
C LEU A 202 -6.82 -22.00 20.36
N CYS A 203 -5.70 -21.37 20.73
CA CYS A 203 -4.93 -21.75 21.91
C CYS A 203 -5.75 -21.61 23.20
N CYS A 204 -6.47 -20.49 23.40
CA CYS A 204 -7.35 -20.32 24.55
C CYS A 204 -8.43 -21.41 24.61
N ALA A 205 -9.05 -21.74 23.47
CA ALA A 205 -10.02 -22.82 23.42
C ALA A 205 -9.40 -24.17 23.83
N PHE A 206 -8.19 -24.49 23.36
CA PHE A 206 -7.47 -25.69 23.76
C PHE A 206 -7.15 -25.73 25.25
N GLU A 207 -6.72 -24.61 25.84
CA GLU A 207 -6.43 -24.51 27.27
C GLU A 207 -7.69 -24.72 28.11
N ILE A 208 -8.82 -24.11 27.73
CA ILE A 208 -10.12 -24.32 28.39
C ILE A 208 -10.56 -25.78 28.28
N MET A 209 -10.40 -26.42 27.11
CA MET A 209 -10.71 -27.83 26.91
C MET A 209 -9.80 -28.76 27.73
N SER A 210 -8.51 -28.45 27.82
CA SER A 210 -7.52 -29.18 28.61
C SER A 210 -7.79 -29.05 30.11
N ALA A 211 -8.21 -27.87 30.57
CA ALA A 211 -8.64 -27.63 31.95
C ALA A 211 -9.96 -28.35 32.27
N ARG A 212 -10.87 -28.49 31.29
CA ARG A 212 -12.13 -29.26 31.37
C ARG A 212 -11.94 -30.78 31.22
N LYS A 213 -10.85 -31.35 31.74
CA LYS A 213 -10.44 -32.78 31.62
C LYS A 213 -11.41 -33.84 32.21
N SER A 214 -12.73 -33.64 32.13
CA SER A 214 -13.77 -34.60 32.50
C SER A 214 -14.99 -34.65 31.55
N GLY A 215 -14.87 -34.44 30.24
CA GLY A 215 -15.93 -34.95 29.33
C GLY A 215 -16.18 -34.32 27.96
N ILE A 216 -15.21 -33.73 27.26
CA ILE A 216 -15.45 -33.26 25.88
C ILE A 216 -15.16 -34.39 24.87
N SER A 217 -16.11 -34.63 23.96
CA SER A 217 -16.02 -35.67 22.93
C SER A 217 -15.06 -35.26 21.82
N ASP A 218 -14.17 -36.16 21.41
CA ASP A 218 -13.21 -36.01 20.29
C ASP A 218 -13.87 -35.52 18.98
N LYS A 219 -15.19 -35.75 18.86
CA LYS A 219 -16.03 -35.34 17.73
C LYS A 219 -16.26 -33.81 17.66
N GLU A 220 -16.38 -33.13 18.79
CA GLU A 220 -16.55 -31.67 18.84
C GLU A 220 -15.24 -30.95 18.50
N LEU A 221 -14.12 -31.48 19.00
CA LEU A 221 -12.79 -30.96 18.71
C LEU A 221 -12.46 -31.02 17.21
N ARG A 222 -12.73 -32.16 16.57
CA ARG A 222 -12.56 -32.31 15.12
C ARG A 222 -13.42 -31.35 14.32
N LYS A 223 -14.65 -31.06 14.78
CA LYS A 223 -15.56 -30.14 14.09
C LYS A 223 -15.05 -28.69 14.16
N PHE A 224 -14.51 -28.27 15.29
CA PHE A 224 -13.91 -26.94 15.45
C PHE A 224 -12.65 -26.77 14.60
N LEU A 225 -11.72 -27.73 14.66
CA LEU A 225 -10.50 -27.71 13.86
C LEU A 225 -10.79 -27.71 12.35
N ASN A 226 -11.76 -28.51 11.90
CA ASN A 226 -12.18 -28.50 10.50
C ASN A 226 -12.80 -27.16 10.11
N SER A 227 -13.57 -26.51 10.98
CA SER A 227 -14.11 -25.17 10.70
C SER A 227 -12.99 -24.15 10.52
N ALA A 228 -12.01 -24.12 11.43
CA ALA A 228 -10.87 -23.22 11.37
C ALA A 228 -9.99 -23.50 10.13
N ALA A 229 -9.77 -24.77 9.79
CA ALA A 229 -9.02 -25.18 8.60
C ALA A 229 -9.73 -24.79 7.29
N ILE A 230 -11.06 -24.97 7.21
CA ILE A 230 -11.87 -24.57 6.04
C ILE A 230 -11.87 -23.05 5.88
N ASP A 231 -12.00 -22.30 6.97
CA ASP A 231 -11.91 -20.84 6.94
C ASP A 231 -10.53 -20.38 6.46
N HIS A 232 -9.47 -21.06 6.89
CA HIS A 232 -8.12 -20.83 6.40
C HIS A 232 -7.95 -21.14 4.92
N GLN A 233 -8.52 -22.25 4.46
CA GLN A 233 -8.41 -22.68 3.08
C GLN A 233 -9.15 -21.73 2.13
N ARG A 234 -10.28 -21.15 2.57
CA ARG A 234 -11.00 -20.09 1.84
C ARG A 234 -10.20 -18.80 1.63
N ILE A 235 -9.15 -18.57 2.42
CA ILE A 235 -8.27 -17.40 2.27
C ILE A 235 -7.21 -17.68 1.19
N CYS A 236 -6.87 -18.95 0.95
CA CYS A 236 -5.84 -19.36 0.00
C CYS A 236 -6.37 -19.68 -1.41
N GLU A 237 -7.69 -19.85 -1.58
CA GLU A 237 -8.39 -20.07 -2.85
C GLU A 237 -8.96 -18.78 -3.44
#